data_AF-A0A1Z9JUB1-F1
#
_entry.id   AF-A0A1Z9JUB1-F1
#
_cell.length_a   1.000
_cell.length_b   1.000
_cell.length_c   1.000
_cell.angle_alpha   90.00
_cell.angle_beta   90.00
_cell.angle_gamma   90.00
#
_symmetry.space_group_name_H-M   'P 1'
#
loop_
_entity.id
_entity.type
_entity.pdbx_description
1 polymer ?
#
loop_
_entity_poly.entity_id
_entity_poly.type
_entity_poly.pdbx_seq_one_letter_code
_entity_poly.pdbx_strand_id
1 'polypeptide(L)'
;MNNLRSILNIEFLVKEDAFKNWRMILFLSLLALIMISSGHSADRKIFKIASLNTDIKALKSDFIEAKKKLLILKKESNVAKVLAEKGIGPASSPPIKITLSNE
;
A
#
# COMPACT_ATOMS: atom_id res chain seq x y z
N MET A 1 -19.59 3.37 -52.05
CA MET A 1 -20.56 4.02 -51.14
C MET A 1 -21.69 3.10 -50.65
N ASN A 2 -21.99 1.99 -51.35
CA ASN A 2 -23.17 1.18 -51.06
C ASN A 2 -22.99 0.22 -49.87
N ASN A 3 -21.76 -0.24 -49.64
CA ASN A 3 -21.44 -1.23 -48.60
C ASN A 3 -21.50 -0.64 -47.17
N LEU A 4 -21.27 0.67 -47.02
CA LEU A 4 -21.40 1.35 -45.73
C LEU A 4 -22.88 1.54 -45.35
N ARG A 5 -23.72 1.78 -46.36
CA ARG A 5 -25.18 1.92 -46.19
C ARG A 5 -25.82 0.59 -45.79
N SER A 6 -25.38 -0.55 -46.31
CA SER A 6 -25.92 -1.86 -45.91
C SER A 6 -25.55 -2.28 -44.48
N ILE A 7 -24.37 -1.85 -43.98
CA ILE A 7 -23.96 -2.05 -42.58
C ILE A 7 -24.82 -1.19 -41.63
N LEU A 8 -25.09 0.07 -41.99
CA LEU A 8 -25.94 0.98 -41.21
C LEU A 8 -27.44 0.61 -41.27
N ASN A 9 -27.90 0.08 -42.40
CA ASN A 9 -29.32 -0.20 -42.66
C ASN A 9 -29.82 -1.53 -42.09
N ILE A 10 -29.16 -2.13 -41.08
CA ILE A 10 -29.65 -3.35 -40.39
C ILE A 10 -29.68 -4.59 -41.31
N GLU A 11 -29.31 -4.46 -42.58
CA GLU A 11 -29.37 -5.51 -43.60
C GLU A 11 -28.47 -6.71 -43.23
N PHE A 12 -27.39 -6.46 -42.48
CA PHE A 12 -26.53 -7.48 -41.85
C PHE A 12 -27.27 -8.39 -40.86
N LEU A 13 -28.33 -7.90 -40.21
CA LEU A 13 -29.10 -8.63 -39.20
C LEU A 13 -30.26 -9.44 -39.77
N VAL A 14 -30.64 -9.22 -41.04
CA VAL A 14 -31.87 -9.78 -41.64
C VAL A 14 -31.58 -10.74 -42.82
N LYS A 15 -30.36 -10.75 -43.37
CA LYS A 15 -29.95 -11.68 -44.44
C LYS A 15 -29.79 -13.13 -43.95
N GLU A 16 -29.63 -14.07 -44.87
CA GLU A 16 -29.57 -15.53 -44.59
C GLU A 16 -28.53 -15.93 -43.51
N ASP A 17 -27.48 -15.14 -43.30
CA ASP A 17 -26.47 -15.32 -42.22
C ASP A 17 -26.82 -14.62 -40.87
N ALA A 18 -28.04 -14.11 -40.71
CA ALA A 18 -28.50 -13.33 -39.55
C ALA A 18 -28.18 -13.97 -38.20
N PHE A 19 -28.30 -15.31 -38.10
CA PHE A 19 -28.04 -16.04 -36.86
C PHE A 19 -26.59 -15.93 -36.40
N LYS A 20 -25.62 -15.96 -37.32
CA LYS A 20 -24.19 -15.80 -37.02
C LYS A 20 -23.89 -14.39 -36.50
N ASN A 21 -24.57 -13.40 -37.06
CA ASN A 21 -24.41 -11.98 -36.73
C ASN A 21 -25.03 -11.65 -35.37
N TRP A 22 -26.20 -12.22 -35.05
CA TRP A 22 -26.82 -12.09 -33.73
C TRP A 22 -25.95 -12.70 -32.62
N ARG A 23 -25.36 -13.89 -32.88
CA ARG A 23 -24.41 -14.51 -31.95
C ARG A 23 -23.18 -13.63 -31.70
N MET A 24 -22.67 -12.96 -32.74
CA MET A 24 -21.54 -12.03 -32.61
C MET A 24 -21.90 -10.80 -31.77
N ILE A 25 -23.09 -10.23 -31.96
CA ILE A 25 -23.56 -9.09 -31.16
C ILE A 25 -23.71 -9.49 -29.70
N LEU A 26 -24.36 -10.61 -29.41
CA LEU A 26 -24.49 -11.11 -28.04
C LEU A 26 -23.13 -11.34 -27.38
N PHE A 27 -22.17 -11.88 -28.14
CA PHE A 27 -20.80 -12.06 -27.66
C PHE A 27 -20.14 -10.72 -27.31
N LEU A 28 -20.22 -9.71 -28.18
CA LEU A 28 -19.65 -8.38 -27.93
C LEU A 28 -20.36 -7.65 -26.78
N SER A 29 -21.68 -7.77 -26.68
CA SER A 29 -22.45 -7.20 -25.57
C SER A 29 -22.07 -7.83 -24.24
N LEU A 30 -21.91 -9.16 -24.19
CA LEU A 30 -21.43 -9.86 -23.00
C LEU A 30 -20.01 -9.43 -22.64
N LEU A 31 -19.12 -9.31 -23.63
CA LEU A 31 -17.75 -8.85 -23.41
C LEU A 31 -17.72 -7.41 -22.86
N ALA A 32 -18.57 -6.53 -23.38
CA ALA A 32 -18.70 -5.16 -22.88
C ALA A 32 -19.19 -5.13 -21.43
N LEU A 33 -20.18 -5.95 -21.07
CA LEU A 33 -20.64 -6.10 -19.69
C LEU A 33 -19.53 -6.58 -18.74
N ILE A 34 -18.74 -7.58 -19.17
CA ILE A 34 -17.60 -8.07 -18.40
C ILE A 34 -16.57 -6.96 -18.20
N MET A 35 -16.26 -6.19 -19.24
CA MET A 35 -15.29 -5.10 -19.18
C MET A 35 -15.73 -3.99 -18.21
N ILE A 36 -17.00 -3.56 -18.28
CA ILE A 36 -17.57 -2.55 -17.38
C ILE A 36 -17.53 -3.05 -15.93
N SER A 37 -17.96 -4.30 -15.68
CA SER A 37 -17.97 -4.90 -14.35
C SER A 37 -16.55 -5.05 -13.76
N SER A 38 -15.59 -5.43 -14.60
CA SER A 38 -14.18 -5.54 -14.22
C SER A 38 -13.60 -4.17 -13.88
N GLY A 39 -13.89 -3.14 -14.67
CA GLY A 39 -13.46 -1.76 -14.40
C GLY A 39 -13.93 -1.27 -13.03
N HIS A 40 -15.24 -1.41 -12.75
CA HIS A 40 -15.80 -0.97 -11.46
C HIS A 40 -15.20 -1.73 -10.26
N SER A 41 -14.86 -3.00 -10.45
CA SER A 41 -14.19 -3.80 -9.42
C SER A 41 -12.76 -3.35 -9.18
N ALA A 42 -12.04 -2.94 -10.23
CA ALA A 42 -10.70 -2.37 -10.11
C ALA A 42 -10.74 -1.02 -9.38
N ASP A 43 -11.68 -0.15 -9.72
CA ASP A 43 -11.84 1.17 -9.08
C ASP A 43 -12.08 1.03 -7.57
N ARG A 44 -13.00 0.13 -7.16
CA ARG A 44 -13.24 -0.16 -5.74
C ARG A 44 -11.98 -0.60 -5.01
N LYS A 45 -11.14 -1.43 -5.65
CA LYS A 45 -9.86 -1.87 -5.06
C LYS A 45 -8.89 -0.70 -4.93
N ILE A 46 -8.81 0.18 -5.93
CA ILE A 46 -7.95 1.37 -5.90
C ILE A 46 -8.34 2.29 -4.73
N PHE A 47 -9.63 2.57 -4.54
CA PHE A 47 -10.09 3.37 -3.40
C PHE A 47 -9.74 2.71 -2.06
N LYS A 48 -9.92 1.39 -1.94
CA LYS A 48 -9.54 0.65 -0.73
C LYS A 48 -8.03 0.69 -0.47
N ILE A 49 -7.20 0.59 -1.51
CA ILE A 49 -5.74 0.72 -1.39
C ILE A 49 -5.37 2.14 -0.92
N ALA A 50 -6.04 3.17 -1.44
CA ALA A 50 -5.80 4.55 -1.02
C ALA A 50 -6.17 4.79 0.46
N SER A 51 -7.30 4.23 0.93
CA SER A 51 -7.67 4.32 2.35
C SER A 51 -6.66 3.60 3.24
N LEU A 52 -6.30 2.36 2.90
CA LEU A 52 -5.31 1.57 3.66
C LEU A 52 -3.93 2.24 3.71
N ASN A 53 -3.50 2.89 2.62
CA ASN A 53 -2.25 3.64 2.61
C ASN A 53 -2.28 4.85 3.55
N THR A 54 -3.43 5.51 3.69
CA THR A 54 -3.61 6.59 4.66
C THR A 54 -3.46 6.05 6.08
N ASP A 55 -4.09 4.91 6.38
CA ASP A 55 -4.00 4.27 7.70
C ASP A 55 -2.56 3.84 8.04
N ILE A 56 -1.84 3.26 7.07
CA ILE A 56 -0.42 2.89 7.23
C ILE A 56 0.43 4.13 7.54
N LYS A 57 0.19 5.26 6.85
CA LYS A 57 0.91 6.50 7.09
C LYS A 57 0.65 7.04 8.49
N ALA A 58 -0.60 6.99 8.95
CA ALA A 58 -0.97 7.40 10.30
C ALA A 58 -0.24 6.56 11.36
N LEU A 59 -0.34 5.22 11.28
CA LEU A 59 0.35 4.31 12.20
C LEU A 59 1.87 4.52 12.21
N LYS A 60 2.46 4.75 11.02
CA LYS A 60 3.90 4.98 10.90
C LYS A 60 4.31 6.31 11.56
N SER A 61 3.48 7.33 11.46
CA SER A 61 3.69 8.60 12.16
C SER A 61 3.70 8.41 13.68
N ASP A 62 2.71 7.70 14.21
CA ASP A 62 2.60 7.41 15.64
C ASP A 62 3.80 6.59 16.15
N PHE A 63 4.23 5.59 15.38
CA PHE A 63 5.41 4.80 15.70
C PHE A 63 6.69 5.65 15.75
N ILE A 64 6.86 6.56 14.79
CA ILE A 64 8.04 7.45 14.75
C ILE A 64 8.06 8.37 15.97
N GLU A 65 6.91 8.92 16.37
CA GLU A 65 6.81 9.78 17.54
C GLU A 65 7.13 9.00 18.84
N ALA A 66 6.55 7.82 19.00
CA ALA A 66 6.84 6.94 20.15
C ALA A 66 8.33 6.55 20.21
N LYS A 67 8.92 6.18 19.07
CA LYS A 67 10.34 5.85 18.95
C LYS A 67 11.22 7.05 19.31
N LYS A 68 10.88 8.26 18.83
CA LYS A 68 11.60 9.50 19.14
C LYS A 68 11.58 9.78 20.65
N LYS A 69 10.42 9.63 21.30
CA LYS A 69 10.30 9.77 22.76
C LYS A 69 11.20 8.78 23.51
N LEU A 70 11.21 7.51 23.09
CA LEU A 70 12.12 6.51 23.65
C LEU A 70 13.60 6.85 23.46
N LEU A 71 13.99 7.30 22.27
CA LEU A 71 15.38 7.68 22.01
C LEU A 71 15.82 8.84 22.90
N ILE A 72 14.95 9.83 23.13
CA ILE A 72 15.22 10.93 24.04
C ILE A 72 15.41 10.38 25.46
N LEU A 73 14.52 9.51 25.94
CA LEU A 73 14.64 8.91 27.28
C LEU A 73 15.91 8.07 27.44
N LYS A 74 16.35 7.37 26.38
CA LYS A 74 17.58 6.54 26.39
C LYS A 74 18.87 7.36 26.30
N LYS A 75 18.83 8.66 25.97
CA LYS A 75 20.05 9.49 25.87
C LYS A 75 20.83 9.42 27.17
N GLU A 76 22.14 9.20 27.05
CA GLU A 76 23.06 9.17 28.18
C GLU A 76 22.94 10.43 29.05
N SER A 77 22.81 11.61 28.44
CA SER A 77 22.62 12.86 29.18
C SER A 77 21.34 12.91 30.01
N ASN A 78 20.24 12.32 29.51
CA ASN A 78 18.99 12.22 30.26
C ASN A 78 19.12 11.20 31.39
N VAL A 79 19.72 10.04 31.12
CA VAL A 79 19.97 9.01 32.13
C VAL A 79 20.88 9.54 33.23
N ALA A 80 22.00 10.19 32.88
CA ALA A 80 22.92 10.80 33.82
C ALA A 80 22.26 11.90 34.64
N LYS A 81 21.41 12.74 34.03
CA LYS A 81 20.65 13.77 34.76
C LYS A 81 19.70 13.18 35.80
N VAL A 82 18.95 12.13 35.44
CA VAL A 82 18.03 11.45 36.38
C VAL A 82 18.80 10.71 37.48
N LEU A 83 19.95 10.09 37.15
CA LEU A 83 20.80 9.39 38.11
C LEU A 83 21.57 10.33 39.04
N ALA A 84 21.86 11.56 38.61
CA ALA A 84 22.51 12.57 39.42
C ALA A 84 21.68 12.94 40.67
N GLU A 85 20.35 12.97 40.57
CA GLU A 85 19.45 13.17 41.72
C GLU A 85 19.60 12.05 42.77
N LYS A 86 20.04 10.87 42.35
CA LYS A 86 20.30 9.71 43.22
C LYS A 86 21.77 9.62 43.65
N GLY A 87 22.60 10.60 43.32
CA GLY A 87 24.04 10.60 43.62
C GLY A 87 24.88 9.67 42.75
N ILE A 88 24.32 9.14 41.66
CA ILE A 88 25.00 8.22 40.75
C ILE A 88 25.49 9.01 39.53
N GLY A 89 26.81 9.05 39.33
CA GLY A 89 27.46 9.78 38.25
C GLY A 89 28.35 8.90 37.37
N PRO A 90 28.74 9.38 36.18
CA PRO A 90 29.70 8.67 35.33
C PRO A 90 31.05 8.52 36.04
N ALA A 91 31.73 7.41 35.76
CA ALA A 91 33.06 7.16 36.31
C ALA A 91 34.07 8.20 35.77
N SER A 92 34.80 8.85 36.68
CA SER A 92 35.82 9.85 36.30
C SER A 92 37.11 9.20 35.77
N SER A 93 37.34 7.93 36.07
CA SER A 93 38.50 7.17 35.64
C SER A 93 38.07 5.89 34.93
N PRO A 94 38.87 5.40 33.95
CA PRO A 94 38.58 4.16 33.26
C PRO A 94 38.69 2.95 34.21
N PRO A 95 37.93 1.87 33.94
CA PRO A 95 37.99 0.65 34.75
C PRO A 95 39.38 0.00 34.67
N ILE A 96 39.84 -0.53 35.81
CA ILE A 96 41.15 -1.17 35.92
C ILE A 96 41.05 -2.60 35.37
N LYS A 97 41.96 -2.98 34.46
CA LYS A 97 42.06 -4.35 33.96
C LYS A 97 42.68 -5.22 35.05
N ILE A 98 41.91 -6.17 35.57
CA ILE A 98 42.42 -7.18 36.52
C ILE A 98 43.10 -8.28 35.70
N THR A 99 44.41 -8.45 35.85
CA THR A 99 45.17 -9.59 35.32
C THR A 99 45.50 -10.53 36.46
N LEU A 100 45.04 -11.77 36.38
CA LEU A 100 45.40 -12.83 37.32
C LEU A 100 46.77 -13.39 36.89
N SER A 101 47.79 -13.18 37.73
CA SER A 101 49.04 -13.91 37.66
C SER A 101 48.89 -15.17 38.50
N ASN A 102 48.88 -16.35 37.88
CA ASN A 102 49.08 -17.59 38.62
C ASN A 102 50.58 -17.72 38.90
N GLU A 103 50.96 -17.80 40.18
CA GLU A 103 52.24 -18.39 40.61
C GLU A 103 52.13 -19.92 40.59
#